data_AF-A0A6J8F6X2-F1
#
_entry.id   AF-A0A6J8F6X2-F1
#
_cell.length_a   1.000
_cell.length_b   1.000
_cell.length_c   1.000
_cell.angle_alpha   90.00
_cell.angle_beta   90.00
_cell.angle_gamma   90.00
#
_symmetry.space_group_name_H-M   'P 1'
#
loop_
_entity.id
_entity.type
_entity.pdbx_description
1 polymer ?
#
loop_
_entity_poly.entity_id
_entity_poly.type
_entity_poly.pdbx_seq_one_letter_code
_entity_poly.pdbx_strand_id
1 'polypeptide(L)'
;MLSTSQALLASLRYRRPYWMLFLKGADNWKIYTVIQQPDHQRTEMLYQAWLGGLDRPYVRPKCMAHQPVWLSKKRHLLQKARLEGPETSMEKYVLEWYKKFHSFQGTDRPTAEDLHTAFDLVERPLDLSYACQLLNQCRNHYYIRLSDDSFEIFLEACLRVDRRDCANYALEHADELGFWNVSDNCRRYLAGEQTWYKRSPVDLLYYPLEENAERNAAVTSGAVASAAAASDKVTGDDKVEGGPRTSATTSATVASAESEGEAEATDDEIARLQAELEALEREMGAEGVDGTDKG
;
A
#
# COMPACT_ATOMS: atom_id res chain seq x y z
N MET A 1 -8.90 -0.97 57.96
CA MET A 1 -7.86 -1.41 57.00
C MET A 1 -7.97 -2.92 56.71
N LEU A 2 -9.05 -3.38 56.06
CA LEU A 2 -9.32 -4.82 55.85
C LEU A 2 -9.85 -5.18 54.45
N SER A 3 -9.75 -4.26 53.49
CA SER A 3 -10.26 -4.45 52.12
C SER A 3 -9.20 -4.95 51.12
N THR A 4 -7.93 -5.11 51.53
CA THR A 4 -6.82 -5.56 50.66
C THR A 4 -6.59 -7.09 50.66
N SER A 5 -7.25 -7.84 51.55
CA SER A 5 -6.98 -9.26 51.78
C SER A 5 -7.66 -10.20 50.78
N GLN A 6 -8.82 -9.86 50.21
CA GLN A 6 -9.55 -10.77 49.31
C GLN A 6 -8.93 -10.88 47.91
N ALA A 7 -8.34 -9.80 47.39
CA ALA A 7 -7.65 -9.83 46.09
C ALA A 7 -6.36 -10.69 46.13
N LEU A 8 -5.72 -10.79 47.30
CA LEU A 8 -4.54 -11.66 47.50
C LEU A 8 -4.92 -13.15 47.56
N LEU A 9 -6.14 -13.50 47.99
CA LEU A 9 -6.62 -14.88 48.07
C LEU A 9 -6.86 -15.53 46.70
N ALA A 10 -7.16 -14.74 45.67
CA ALA A 10 -7.34 -15.21 44.30
C ALA A 10 -6.02 -15.25 43.50
N SER A 11 -4.88 -14.92 44.12
CA SER A 11 -3.58 -14.91 43.46
C SER A 11 -2.95 -16.31 43.41
N LEU A 12 -2.47 -16.70 42.23
CA LEU A 12 -1.74 -17.96 42.05
C LEU A 12 -0.28 -17.89 42.53
N ARG A 13 0.18 -16.78 43.14
CA ARG A 13 1.58 -16.54 43.51
C ARG A 13 2.24 -17.70 44.27
N TYR A 14 1.52 -18.35 45.19
CA TYR A 14 2.05 -19.46 46.00
C TYR A 14 1.63 -20.84 45.49
N ARG A 15 0.86 -20.91 44.39
CA ARG A 15 0.38 -22.16 43.78
C ARG A 15 1.18 -22.56 42.53
N ARG A 16 1.95 -21.65 41.97
CA ARG A 16 2.81 -21.87 40.80
C ARG A 16 4.17 -21.17 40.98
N PRO A 17 5.22 -21.61 40.27
CA PRO A 17 6.52 -20.95 40.28
C PRO A 17 6.46 -19.45 40.01
N TYR A 18 7.38 -18.70 40.61
CA TYR A 18 7.37 -17.23 40.57
C TYR A 18 7.48 -16.65 39.15
N TRP A 19 8.23 -17.30 38.25
CA TRP A 19 8.37 -16.87 36.86
C TRP A 19 7.05 -16.92 36.06
N MET A 20 6.01 -17.57 36.60
CA MET A 20 4.66 -17.61 36.02
C MET A 20 3.78 -16.46 36.52
N LEU A 21 4.33 -15.47 37.21
CA LEU A 21 3.57 -14.29 37.63
C LEU A 21 2.96 -13.59 36.41
N PHE A 22 1.70 -13.16 36.52
CA PHE A 22 0.90 -12.58 35.42
C PHE A 22 0.76 -13.43 34.14
N LEU A 23 1.22 -14.68 34.14
CA LEU A 23 1.02 -15.59 33.01
C LEU A 23 -0.48 -15.85 32.77
N LYS A 24 -0.93 -15.54 31.55
CA LYS A 24 -2.27 -15.74 30.99
C LYS A 24 -2.14 -16.32 29.57
N GLY A 25 -3.18 -16.95 29.06
CA GLY A 25 -3.21 -17.44 27.66
C GLY A 25 -2.30 -18.64 27.36
N ALA A 26 -1.81 -19.35 28.39
CA ALA A 26 -1.15 -20.64 28.22
C ALA A 26 -2.18 -21.77 28.31
N ASP A 27 -2.09 -22.76 27.42
CA ASP A 27 -3.06 -23.86 27.31
C ASP A 27 -3.34 -24.53 28.66
N ASN A 28 -2.28 -25.01 29.33
CA ASN A 28 -2.34 -25.51 30.69
C ASN A 28 -1.03 -25.24 31.42
N TRP A 29 -1.08 -24.33 32.39
CA TRP A 29 0.11 -23.91 33.14
C TRP A 29 0.72 -25.03 34.00
N LYS A 30 -0.05 -26.07 34.35
CA LYS A 30 0.44 -27.18 35.19
C LYS A 30 1.53 -27.99 34.50
N ILE A 31 1.48 -28.11 33.17
CA ILE A 31 2.48 -28.83 32.35
C ILE A 31 3.88 -28.34 32.72
N TYR A 32 4.05 -27.02 32.80
CA TYR A 32 5.36 -26.40 32.98
C TYR A 32 5.94 -26.51 34.40
N THR A 33 5.17 -27.03 35.34
CA THR A 33 5.66 -27.28 36.72
C THR A 33 6.32 -28.64 36.89
N VAL A 34 6.05 -29.59 35.98
CA VAL A 34 6.51 -30.99 36.04
C VAL A 34 7.40 -31.41 34.87
N ILE A 35 7.75 -30.49 33.97
CA ILE A 35 8.58 -30.75 32.77
C ILE A 35 9.93 -31.41 33.09
N GLN A 36 10.48 -31.22 34.29
CA GLN A 36 11.77 -31.78 34.66
C GLN A 36 11.71 -33.28 35.01
N GLN A 37 10.52 -33.86 35.15
CA GLN A 37 10.38 -35.30 35.27
C GLN A 37 10.74 -35.96 33.92
N PRO A 38 11.50 -37.07 33.90
CA PRO A 38 12.07 -37.63 32.67
C PRO A 38 11.01 -37.98 31.62
N ASP A 39 9.84 -38.47 32.05
CA ASP A 39 8.73 -38.78 31.14
C ASP A 39 8.18 -37.53 30.45
N HIS A 40 7.93 -36.47 31.21
CA HIS A 40 7.46 -35.19 30.68
C HIS A 40 8.52 -34.44 29.89
N GLN A 41 9.80 -34.58 30.26
CA GLN A 41 10.92 -34.03 29.52
C GLN A 41 11.00 -34.68 28.13
N ARG A 42 10.88 -36.02 28.06
CA ARG A 42 10.81 -36.75 26.79
C ARG A 42 9.60 -36.32 25.95
N THR A 43 8.43 -36.16 26.56
CA THR A 43 7.23 -35.66 25.86
C THR A 43 7.45 -34.26 25.29
N GLU A 44 8.12 -33.37 26.03
CA GLU A 44 8.43 -32.02 25.56
C GLU A 44 9.35 -32.05 24.33
N MET A 45 10.42 -32.85 24.37
CA MET A 45 11.34 -33.00 23.25
C MET A 45 10.62 -33.53 22.00
N LEU A 46 9.78 -34.54 22.16
CA LEU A 46 8.97 -35.10 21.07
C LEU A 46 7.97 -34.08 20.51
N TYR A 47 7.38 -33.25 21.38
CA TYR A 47 6.49 -32.18 20.95
C TYR A 47 7.24 -31.10 20.15
N GLN A 48 8.46 -30.74 20.54
CA GLN A 48 9.27 -29.79 19.77
C GLN A 48 9.69 -30.34 18.40
N ALA A 49 9.95 -31.64 18.30
CA ALA A 49 10.18 -32.32 17.03
C ALA A 49 8.91 -32.37 16.16
N TRP A 50 7.75 -32.64 16.77
CA TRP A 50 6.45 -32.65 16.07
C TRP A 50 6.10 -31.27 15.47
N LEU A 51 6.37 -30.19 16.20
CA LEU A 51 6.18 -28.82 15.71
C LEU A 51 7.17 -28.43 14.60
N GLY A 52 8.23 -29.19 14.39
CA GLY A 52 9.26 -28.92 13.39
C GLY A 52 10.08 -27.64 13.65
N GLY A 53 10.90 -27.30 12.64
CA GLY A 53 11.77 -26.13 12.66
C GLY A 53 13.04 -26.28 13.52
N LEU A 54 13.36 -27.50 13.96
CA LEU A 54 14.54 -27.83 14.77
C LEU A 54 15.23 -29.06 14.18
N ASP A 55 16.55 -28.97 14.06
CA ASP A 55 17.48 -29.98 13.56
C ASP A 55 18.02 -30.88 14.68
N ARG A 56 18.04 -30.38 15.91
CA ARG A 56 18.52 -31.07 17.10
C ARG A 56 17.42 -31.22 18.15
N PRO A 57 17.49 -32.27 19.00
CA PRO A 57 16.59 -32.41 20.13
C PRO A 57 16.68 -31.18 21.05
N TYR A 58 15.53 -30.63 21.39
CA TYR A 58 15.43 -29.35 22.10
C TYR A 58 14.41 -29.45 23.22
N VAL A 59 14.72 -28.83 24.36
CA VAL A 59 13.79 -28.62 25.47
C VAL A 59 13.66 -27.13 25.74
N ARG A 60 12.43 -26.63 25.90
CA ARG A 60 12.23 -25.23 26.28
C ARG A 60 12.89 -24.90 27.64
N PRO A 61 13.28 -23.64 27.88
CA PRO A 61 13.90 -23.26 29.15
C PRO A 61 12.98 -23.49 30.34
N LYS A 62 13.55 -23.88 31.48
CA LYS A 62 12.82 -24.22 32.72
C LYS A 62 11.87 -23.13 33.21
N CYS A 63 12.22 -21.86 32.98
CA CYS A 63 11.46 -20.71 33.44
C CYS A 63 10.56 -20.11 32.34
N MET A 64 10.20 -20.89 31.31
CA MET A 64 9.36 -20.43 30.21
C MET A 64 8.17 -21.36 29.97
N ALA A 65 6.97 -20.77 29.93
CA ALA A 65 5.75 -21.49 29.56
C ALA A 65 5.52 -21.43 28.05
N HIS A 66 5.58 -20.24 27.44
CA HIS A 66 5.47 -20.09 25.99
C HIS A 66 6.78 -20.45 25.28
N GLN A 67 6.70 -20.66 23.96
CA GLN A 67 7.89 -20.86 23.14
C GLN A 67 8.81 -19.63 23.24
N PRO A 68 10.14 -19.80 23.24
CA PRO A 68 11.05 -18.67 23.16
C PRO A 68 10.84 -17.86 21.89
N VAL A 69 11.08 -16.56 21.98
CA VAL A 69 10.87 -15.59 20.90
C VAL A 69 11.58 -16.00 19.61
N TRP A 70 12.83 -16.49 19.71
CA TRP A 70 13.59 -16.93 18.54
C TRP A 70 12.98 -18.16 17.86
N LEU A 71 12.41 -19.09 18.63
CA LEU A 71 11.84 -20.33 18.11
C LEU A 71 10.45 -20.07 17.53
N SER A 72 9.64 -19.25 18.19
CA SER A 72 8.35 -18.81 17.63
C SER A 72 8.55 -17.99 16.36
N LYS A 73 9.55 -17.09 16.32
CA LYS A 73 9.91 -16.35 15.11
C LYS A 73 10.34 -17.29 13.98
N LYS A 74 11.22 -18.26 14.27
CA LYS A 74 11.67 -19.26 13.28
C LYS A 74 10.49 -20.05 12.72
N ARG A 75 9.58 -20.52 13.57
CA ARG A 75 8.40 -21.28 13.14
C ARG A 75 7.42 -20.44 12.32
N HIS A 76 7.21 -19.19 12.70
CA HIS A 76 6.40 -18.26 11.93
C HIS A 76 6.97 -18.02 10.52
N LEU A 77 8.30 -17.90 10.39
CA LEU A 77 8.96 -17.72 9.09
C LEU A 77 8.94 -19.00 8.24
N LEU A 78 9.04 -20.17 8.87
CA LEU A 78 8.97 -21.46 8.17
C LEU A 78 7.53 -21.89 7.84
N GLN A 79 6.54 -21.24 8.43
CA GLN A 79 5.14 -21.53 8.15
C GLN A 79 4.86 -21.17 6.69
N LYS A 80 4.50 -22.19 5.91
CA LYS A 80 4.08 -21.98 4.52
C LYS A 80 2.87 -21.05 4.50
N ALA A 81 2.86 -20.14 3.53
CA ALA A 81 1.71 -19.30 3.28
C ALA A 81 0.50 -20.19 2.94
N ARG A 82 -0.70 -19.73 3.33
CA ARG A 82 -1.94 -20.46 3.03
C ARG A 82 -2.25 -20.48 1.53
N LEU A 83 -1.85 -19.44 0.82
CA LEU A 83 -1.93 -19.35 -0.63
C LEU A 83 -0.62 -19.87 -1.23
N GLU A 84 -0.70 -20.99 -1.94
CA GLU A 84 0.42 -21.59 -2.65
C GLU A 84 0.26 -21.34 -4.16
N GLY A 85 1.30 -20.82 -4.82
CA GLY A 85 1.31 -20.58 -6.28
C GLY A 85 0.45 -19.40 -6.73
N PRO A 86 0.83 -18.15 -6.41
CA PRO A 86 0.04 -16.98 -6.79
C PRO A 86 -0.01 -16.81 -8.32
N GLU A 87 -1.22 -16.78 -8.89
CA GLU A 87 -1.44 -16.57 -10.31
C GLU A 87 -1.39 -15.08 -10.66
N THR A 88 -2.17 -14.28 -9.93
CA THR A 88 -2.38 -12.87 -10.21
C THR A 88 -1.32 -11.98 -9.55
N SER A 89 -1.09 -10.79 -10.13
CA SER A 89 -0.28 -9.73 -9.52
C SER A 89 -0.77 -9.37 -8.11
N MET A 90 -2.09 -9.28 -7.91
CA MET A 90 -2.72 -9.07 -6.61
C MET A 90 -2.35 -10.14 -5.59
N GLU A 91 -2.40 -11.42 -5.97
CA GLU A 91 -2.07 -12.52 -5.05
C GLU A 91 -0.61 -12.48 -4.61
N LYS A 92 0.31 -12.10 -5.51
CA LYS A 92 1.72 -11.86 -5.16
C LYS A 92 1.85 -10.72 -4.17
N TYR A 93 1.13 -9.61 -4.41
CA TYR A 93 1.11 -8.46 -3.52
C TYR A 93 0.55 -8.81 -2.14
N VAL A 94 -0.48 -9.65 -2.05
CA VAL A 94 -1.02 -10.15 -0.79
C VAL A 94 0.06 -10.93 -0.02
N LEU A 95 0.83 -11.79 -0.68
CA LEU A 95 1.93 -12.51 -0.01
C LEU A 95 3.02 -11.55 0.52
N GLU A 96 3.34 -10.50 -0.22
CA GLU A 96 4.26 -9.45 0.21
C GLU A 96 3.70 -8.66 1.39
N TRP A 97 2.40 -8.34 1.37
CA TRP A 97 1.68 -7.71 2.46
C TRP A 97 1.79 -8.53 3.76
N TYR A 98 1.55 -9.84 3.70
CA TYR A 98 1.68 -10.71 4.87
C TYR A 98 3.14 -10.81 5.36
N LYS A 99 4.12 -10.79 4.47
CA LYS A 99 5.54 -10.78 4.87
C LYS A 99 5.95 -9.47 5.56
N LYS A 100 5.45 -8.34 5.08
CA LYS A 100 5.77 -6.99 5.58
C LYS A 100 5.02 -6.68 6.87
N PHE A 101 3.68 -6.74 6.82
CA PHE A 101 2.80 -6.23 7.89
C PHE A 101 2.29 -7.29 8.87
N HIS A 102 2.32 -8.56 8.49
CA HIS A 102 1.98 -9.69 9.38
C HIS A 102 3.21 -10.50 9.79
N SER A 103 4.36 -9.82 9.92
CA SER A 103 5.58 -10.44 10.43
C SER A 103 5.50 -10.72 11.94
N PHE A 104 6.26 -11.71 12.42
CA PHE A 104 6.28 -12.08 13.83
C PHE A 104 6.81 -10.91 14.68
N GLN A 105 5.94 -10.35 15.53
CA GLN A 105 6.21 -9.13 16.31
C GLN A 105 6.57 -7.92 15.42
N GLY A 106 5.97 -7.83 14.24
CA GLY A 106 6.11 -6.69 13.34
C GLY A 106 5.60 -5.40 13.98
N THR A 107 6.36 -4.33 13.79
CA THR A 107 6.02 -2.97 14.24
C THR A 107 5.40 -2.12 13.14
N ASP A 108 5.67 -2.49 11.89
CA ASP A 108 5.34 -1.68 10.73
C ASP A 108 3.84 -1.73 10.47
N ARG A 109 3.25 -0.56 10.30
CA ARG A 109 1.83 -0.41 9.98
C ARG A 109 1.70 -0.14 8.48
N PRO A 110 0.66 -0.71 7.83
CA PRO A 110 0.35 -0.35 6.45
C PRO A 110 0.06 1.14 6.30
N THR A 111 0.27 1.65 5.09
CA THR A 111 -0.12 3.00 4.69
C THR A 111 -1.36 2.97 3.79
N ALA A 112 -2.01 4.12 3.61
CA ALA A 112 -3.11 4.24 2.65
C ALA A 112 -2.64 3.96 1.21
N GLU A 113 -1.40 4.34 0.87
CA GLU A 113 -0.83 4.07 -0.45
C GLU A 113 -0.58 2.59 -0.72
N ASP A 114 -0.17 1.82 0.30
CA ASP A 114 -0.06 0.36 0.18
C ASP A 114 -1.46 -0.23 -0.14
N LEU A 115 -2.53 0.34 0.43
CA LEU A 115 -3.91 -0.09 0.12
C LEU A 115 -4.36 0.37 -1.28
N HIS A 116 -3.99 1.57 -1.73
CA HIS A 116 -4.26 2.02 -3.10
C HIS A 116 -3.60 1.12 -4.13
N THR A 117 -2.33 0.76 -3.89
CA THR A 117 -1.59 -0.21 -4.71
C THR A 117 -2.36 -1.54 -4.81
N ALA A 118 -2.95 -2.01 -3.71
CA ALA A 118 -3.76 -3.22 -3.71
C ALA A 118 -5.03 -3.08 -4.58
N PHE A 119 -5.68 -1.92 -4.55
CA PHE A 119 -6.86 -1.64 -5.38
C PHE A 119 -6.51 -1.49 -6.86
N ASP A 120 -5.33 -0.97 -7.19
CA ASP A 120 -4.86 -0.85 -8.57
C ASP A 120 -4.57 -2.19 -9.25
N LEU A 121 -4.20 -3.20 -8.47
CA LEU A 121 -3.91 -4.55 -8.97
C LEU A 121 -5.16 -5.44 -9.15
N VAL A 122 -6.36 -4.90 -8.94
CA VAL A 122 -7.61 -5.67 -9.08
C VAL A 122 -7.95 -5.90 -10.55
N GLU A 123 -7.90 -7.16 -10.98
CA GLU A 123 -8.26 -7.60 -12.34
C GLU A 123 -9.48 -8.53 -12.33
N ARG A 124 -9.51 -9.50 -11.40
CA ARG A 124 -10.56 -10.53 -11.29
C ARG A 124 -11.49 -10.26 -10.09
N PRO A 125 -12.71 -10.81 -10.06
CA PRO A 125 -13.63 -10.63 -8.92
C PRO A 125 -13.11 -11.22 -7.61
N LEU A 126 -12.24 -12.23 -7.70
CA LEU A 126 -11.56 -12.78 -6.53
C LEU A 126 -10.56 -11.78 -5.93
N ASP A 127 -9.87 -11.01 -6.77
CA ASP A 127 -8.89 -10.00 -6.34
C ASP A 127 -9.55 -8.90 -5.53
N LEU A 128 -10.77 -8.49 -5.92
CA LEU A 128 -11.57 -7.53 -5.17
C LEU A 128 -11.87 -8.05 -3.74
N SER A 129 -12.09 -9.36 -3.59
CA SER A 129 -12.32 -9.95 -2.26
C SER A 129 -11.06 -9.88 -1.39
N TYR A 130 -9.88 -10.12 -1.96
CA TYR A 130 -8.62 -9.92 -1.25
C TYR A 130 -8.40 -8.44 -0.88
N ALA A 131 -8.65 -7.51 -1.81
CA ALA A 131 -8.51 -6.08 -1.58
C ALA A 131 -9.45 -5.59 -0.46
N CYS A 132 -10.71 -6.01 -0.47
CA CYS A 132 -11.68 -5.69 0.59
C CYS A 132 -11.28 -6.26 1.95
N GLN A 133 -10.67 -7.46 2.00
CA GLN A 133 -10.11 -7.99 3.24
C GLN A 133 -8.95 -7.14 3.74
N LEU A 134 -8.06 -6.67 2.87
CA LEU A 134 -6.97 -5.76 3.25
C LEU A 134 -7.53 -4.42 3.77
N LEU A 135 -8.57 -3.87 3.14
CA LEU A 135 -9.26 -2.67 3.64
C LEU A 135 -9.82 -2.89 5.06
N ASN A 136 -10.48 -4.03 5.29
CA ASN A 136 -10.98 -4.39 6.62
C ASN A 136 -9.84 -4.47 7.64
N GLN A 137 -8.68 -5.03 7.28
CA GLN A 137 -7.50 -5.04 8.15
C GLN A 137 -6.99 -3.62 8.44
N CYS A 138 -6.90 -2.76 7.42
CA CYS A 138 -6.48 -1.37 7.56
C CYS A 138 -7.38 -0.59 8.53
N ARG A 139 -8.71 -0.76 8.40
CA ARG A 139 -9.69 -0.09 9.25
C ARG A 139 -9.75 -0.65 10.67
N ASN A 140 -9.92 -1.97 10.80
CA ASN A 140 -10.27 -2.59 12.08
C ASN A 140 -9.07 -3.11 12.89
N HIS A 141 -7.98 -3.53 12.23
CA HIS A 141 -6.79 -4.00 12.96
C HIS A 141 -5.78 -2.88 13.15
N TYR A 142 -5.49 -2.12 12.09
CA TYR A 142 -4.46 -1.09 12.13
C TYR A 142 -5.00 0.31 12.44
N TYR A 143 -6.32 0.54 12.42
CA TYR A 143 -6.94 1.85 12.66
C TYR A 143 -6.30 2.97 11.83
N ILE A 144 -6.09 2.71 10.53
CA ILE A 144 -5.52 3.68 9.60
C ILE A 144 -6.63 4.61 9.11
N ARG A 145 -6.32 5.91 9.09
CA ARG A 145 -7.17 6.90 8.41
C ARG A 145 -6.85 6.86 6.92
N LEU A 146 -7.88 6.63 6.10
CA LEU A 146 -7.76 6.61 4.64
C LEU A 146 -7.48 8.02 4.09
N SER A 147 -6.96 8.09 2.86
CA SER A 147 -6.77 9.38 2.17
C SER A 147 -8.11 9.91 1.65
N ASP A 148 -8.10 11.15 1.15
CA ASP A 148 -9.24 11.75 0.47
C ASP A 148 -9.66 10.97 -0.77
N ASP A 149 -8.67 10.50 -1.54
CA ASP A 149 -8.89 9.86 -2.84
C ASP A 149 -9.19 8.36 -2.73
N SER A 150 -9.09 7.78 -1.53
CA SER A 150 -9.26 6.34 -1.32
C SER A 150 -10.62 5.81 -1.81
N PHE A 151 -11.68 6.63 -1.72
CA PHE A 151 -13.00 6.22 -2.22
C PHE A 151 -13.05 6.15 -3.75
N GLU A 152 -12.39 7.09 -4.44
CA GLU A 152 -12.36 7.12 -5.90
C GLU A 152 -11.60 5.91 -6.45
N ILE A 153 -10.44 5.59 -5.86
CA ILE A 153 -9.63 4.42 -6.23
C ILE A 153 -10.40 3.11 -5.95
N PHE A 154 -11.12 3.04 -4.83
CA PHE A 154 -11.98 1.90 -4.52
C PHE A 154 -13.13 1.74 -5.55
N LEU A 155 -13.75 2.84 -5.95
CA LEU A 155 -14.80 2.85 -6.97
C LEU A 155 -14.25 2.35 -8.32
N GLU A 156 -13.08 2.83 -8.73
CA GLU A 156 -12.41 2.38 -9.95
C GLU A 156 -12.14 0.86 -9.90
N ALA A 157 -11.64 0.34 -8.79
CA ALA A 157 -11.42 -1.10 -8.60
C ALA A 157 -12.71 -1.93 -8.68
N CYS A 158 -13.83 -1.43 -8.14
CA CYS A 158 -15.13 -2.09 -8.24
C CYS A 158 -15.66 -2.10 -9.67
N LEU A 159 -15.46 -1.02 -10.43
CA LEU A 159 -15.91 -0.89 -11.81
C LEU A 159 -15.09 -1.77 -12.78
N ARG A 160 -13.79 -1.98 -12.54
CA ARG A 160 -12.96 -2.91 -13.34
C ARG A 160 -13.51 -4.34 -13.36
N VAL A 161 -14.27 -4.72 -12.33
CA VAL A 161 -14.83 -6.07 -12.15
C VAL A 161 -16.36 -6.08 -12.28
N ASP A 162 -16.96 -5.01 -12.77
CA ASP A 162 -18.42 -4.87 -12.91
C ASP A 162 -19.21 -5.14 -11.60
N ARG A 163 -18.64 -4.79 -10.45
CA ARG A 163 -19.24 -4.96 -9.11
C ARG A 163 -19.73 -3.62 -8.54
N ARG A 164 -20.71 -3.02 -9.21
CA ARG A 164 -21.33 -1.75 -8.78
C ARG A 164 -22.11 -1.87 -7.47
N ASP A 165 -22.60 -3.05 -7.15
CA ASP A 165 -23.26 -3.38 -5.89
C ASP A 165 -22.37 -3.10 -4.67
N CYS A 166 -21.09 -3.50 -4.72
CA CYS A 166 -20.12 -3.23 -3.66
C CYS A 166 -19.88 -1.71 -3.47
N ALA A 167 -19.83 -0.95 -4.57
CA ALA A 167 -19.65 0.50 -4.51
C ALA A 167 -20.86 1.22 -3.90
N ASN A 168 -22.08 0.79 -4.24
CA ASN A 168 -23.31 1.30 -3.63
C ASN A 168 -23.36 1.02 -2.13
N TYR A 169 -23.01 -0.22 -1.72
CA TYR A 169 -22.95 -0.58 -0.30
C TYR A 169 -21.95 0.29 0.47
N ALA A 170 -20.80 0.59 -0.15
CA ALA A 170 -19.79 1.43 0.45
C ALA A 170 -20.23 2.90 0.61
N LEU A 171 -21.10 3.40 -0.25
CA LEU A 171 -21.70 4.73 -0.06
C LEU A 171 -22.63 4.79 1.15
N GLU A 172 -23.46 3.77 1.33
CA GLU A 172 -24.40 3.70 2.45
C GLU A 172 -23.67 3.59 3.80
N HIS A 173 -22.52 2.90 3.82
CA HIS A 173 -21.75 2.59 5.03
C HIS A 173 -20.35 3.22 5.03
N ALA A 174 -20.21 4.42 4.43
CA ALA A 174 -18.92 5.07 4.22
C ALA A 174 -18.14 5.30 5.54
N ASP A 175 -18.83 5.77 6.59
CA ASP A 175 -18.24 6.05 7.90
C ASP A 175 -17.71 4.78 8.60
N GLU A 176 -18.42 3.66 8.44
CA GLU A 176 -18.06 2.37 9.04
C GLU A 176 -16.79 1.81 8.38
N LEU A 177 -16.75 1.83 7.05
CA LEU A 177 -15.60 1.40 6.25
C LEU A 177 -14.39 2.34 6.40
N GLY A 178 -14.62 3.57 6.84
CA GLY A 178 -13.57 4.57 7.09
C GLY A 178 -13.32 5.54 5.94
N PHE A 179 -14.22 5.56 4.95
CA PHE A 179 -14.22 6.56 3.88
C PHE A 179 -14.81 7.87 4.42
N TRP A 180 -13.94 8.75 4.90
CA TRP A 180 -14.35 10.02 5.51
C TRP A 180 -14.64 11.11 4.48
N ASN A 181 -13.99 11.05 3.32
CA ASN A 181 -14.29 11.90 2.18
C ASN A 181 -14.83 11.04 1.03
N VAL A 182 -15.94 11.48 0.46
CA VAL A 182 -16.57 10.89 -0.70
C VAL A 182 -16.98 12.05 -1.59
N SER A 183 -16.39 12.14 -2.78
CA SER A 183 -16.67 13.22 -3.72
C SER A 183 -18.13 13.18 -4.19
N ASP A 184 -18.74 14.36 -4.33
CA ASP A 184 -20.15 14.46 -4.72
C ASP A 184 -20.41 13.90 -6.12
N ASN A 185 -19.42 13.92 -7.01
CA ASN A 185 -19.50 13.31 -8.33
C ASN A 185 -19.67 11.79 -8.22
N CYS A 186 -18.88 11.12 -7.37
CA CYS A 186 -19.02 9.69 -7.12
C CYS A 186 -20.39 9.34 -6.54
N ARG A 187 -20.93 10.18 -5.64
CA ARG A 187 -22.29 9.98 -5.07
C ARG A 187 -23.37 10.05 -6.14
N ARG A 188 -23.34 11.10 -6.97
CA ARG A 188 -24.32 11.31 -8.04
C ARG A 188 -24.23 10.24 -9.12
N TYR A 189 -23.02 9.77 -9.43
CA TYR A 189 -22.80 8.68 -10.36
C TYR A 189 -23.45 7.37 -9.89
N LEU A 190 -23.19 6.99 -8.64
CA LEU A 190 -23.70 5.75 -8.08
C LEU A 190 -25.22 5.80 -7.86
N ALA A 191 -25.77 6.96 -7.50
CA ALA A 191 -27.21 7.22 -7.45
C ALA A 191 -27.89 7.23 -8.83
N GLY A 192 -27.13 7.35 -9.92
CA GLY A 192 -27.65 7.43 -11.29
C GLY A 192 -28.14 8.82 -11.69
N GLU A 193 -27.89 9.85 -10.88
CA GLU A 193 -28.15 11.26 -11.22
C GLU A 193 -27.15 11.77 -12.28
N GLN A 194 -25.93 11.24 -12.24
CA GLN A 194 -24.87 11.50 -13.20
C GLN A 194 -24.40 10.20 -13.85
N THR A 195 -23.90 10.29 -15.08
CA THR A 195 -23.42 9.15 -15.87
C THR A 195 -21.89 8.98 -15.81
N TRP A 196 -21.17 9.90 -15.15
CA TRP A 196 -19.73 9.89 -14.98
C TRP A 196 -19.35 10.19 -13.52
N TYR A 197 -18.21 9.66 -13.06
CA TYR A 197 -17.71 9.89 -11.69
C TYR A 197 -16.45 10.75 -11.63
N LYS A 198 -15.63 10.73 -12.68
CA LYS A 198 -14.34 11.46 -12.75
C LYS A 198 -14.13 12.06 -14.12
N ARG A 199 -13.47 13.22 -14.14
CA ARG A 199 -12.92 13.84 -15.35
C ARG A 199 -11.41 13.73 -15.30
N SER A 200 -10.80 13.07 -16.28
CA SER A 200 -9.35 12.95 -16.36
C SER A 200 -8.73 14.33 -16.53
N PRO A 201 -7.81 14.77 -15.66
CA PRO A 201 -7.13 16.05 -15.84
C PRO A 201 -6.18 16.03 -17.04
N VAL A 202 -5.67 14.85 -17.42
CA VAL A 202 -4.72 14.67 -18.51
C VAL A 202 -5.43 14.60 -19.86
N ASP A 203 -6.47 13.76 -19.95
CA ASP A 203 -7.15 13.50 -21.23
C ASP A 203 -8.37 14.41 -21.44
N LEU A 204 -8.83 15.09 -20.37
CA LEU A 204 -10.08 15.86 -20.33
C LEU A 204 -11.33 15.03 -20.69
N LEU A 205 -11.22 13.70 -20.62
CA LEU A 205 -12.27 12.71 -20.86
C LEU A 205 -13.10 12.45 -19.60
N TYR A 206 -14.36 12.08 -19.77
CA TYR A 206 -15.23 11.61 -18.68
C TYR A 206 -15.15 10.09 -18.56
N TYR A 207 -15.00 9.57 -17.34
CA TYR A 207 -15.04 8.13 -17.06
C TYR A 207 -16.37 7.73 -16.43
N PRO A 208 -16.94 6.56 -16.79
CA PRO A 208 -16.40 5.51 -17.69
C PRO A 208 -16.40 5.87 -19.18
N LEU A 209 -15.52 5.23 -19.97
CA LEU A 209 -15.25 5.57 -21.39
C LEU A 209 -16.45 5.37 -22.32
N GLU A 210 -17.41 4.53 -21.93
CA GLU A 210 -18.64 4.28 -22.70
C GLU A 210 -19.47 5.57 -22.88
N GLU A 211 -19.54 6.39 -21.83
CA GLU A 211 -20.30 7.65 -21.82
C GLU A 211 -19.51 8.82 -22.43
N ASN A 212 -18.19 8.70 -22.48
CA ASN A 212 -17.30 9.70 -23.03
C ASN A 212 -17.60 9.99 -24.52
N ALA A 213 -17.97 8.96 -25.27
CA ALA A 213 -18.31 9.07 -26.70
C ALA A 213 -19.48 10.03 -26.93
N GLU A 214 -20.50 10.00 -26.07
CA GLU A 214 -21.69 10.84 -26.21
C GLU A 214 -21.46 12.27 -25.73
N ARG A 215 -20.74 12.45 -24.61
CA ARG A 215 -20.54 13.78 -24.02
C ARG A 215 -19.40 14.58 -24.64
N ASN A 216 -18.25 13.98 -24.93
CA ASN A 216 -17.14 14.74 -25.50
C ASN A 216 -17.38 15.10 -26.97
N ALA A 217 -18.14 14.29 -27.73
CA ALA A 217 -18.62 14.69 -29.05
C ALA A 217 -19.53 15.93 -29.00
N ALA A 218 -20.33 16.09 -27.95
CA ALA A 218 -21.16 17.29 -27.73
C ALA A 218 -20.33 18.53 -27.36
N VAL A 219 -19.20 18.36 -26.68
CA VAL A 219 -18.28 19.45 -26.30
C VAL A 219 -17.47 19.95 -27.51
N THR A 220 -16.94 19.06 -28.35
CA THR A 220 -16.24 19.48 -29.59
C THR A 220 -17.19 20.10 -30.61
N SER A 221 -18.43 19.63 -30.71
CA SER A 221 -19.43 20.25 -31.60
C SER A 221 -19.98 21.58 -31.07
N GLY A 222 -20.11 21.75 -29.75
CA GLY A 222 -20.51 23.00 -29.11
C GLY A 222 -19.45 24.11 -29.16
N ALA A 223 -18.16 23.75 -29.03
CA ALA A 223 -17.06 24.71 -29.13
C ALA A 223 -16.91 25.30 -30.55
N VAL A 224 -17.22 24.51 -31.59
CA VAL A 224 -17.22 24.98 -32.99
C VAL A 224 -18.44 25.88 -33.27
N ALA A 225 -19.59 25.62 -32.66
CA ALA A 225 -20.78 26.46 -32.80
C ALA A 225 -20.63 27.84 -32.12
N SER A 226 -19.95 27.91 -30.97
CA SER A 226 -19.74 29.17 -30.26
C SER A 226 -18.65 30.06 -30.86
N ALA A 227 -17.73 29.49 -31.65
CA ALA A 227 -16.75 30.25 -32.43
C ALA A 227 -17.35 30.84 -33.73
N ALA A 228 -18.38 30.20 -34.29
CA ALA A 228 -19.07 30.70 -35.49
C ALA A 228 -20.07 31.84 -35.19
N ALA A 229 -20.57 31.94 -33.94
CA ALA A 229 -21.55 32.96 -33.53
C ALA A 229 -20.92 34.30 -33.08
N ALA A 230 -19.60 34.40 -32.99
CA ALA A 230 -18.89 35.60 -32.51
C ALA A 230 -18.30 36.49 -33.63
N SER A 231 -18.62 36.22 -34.90
CA SER A 231 -18.09 36.96 -36.04
C SER A 231 -19.18 37.49 -36.96
N ASP A 232 -20.18 38.17 -36.41
CA ASP A 232 -20.98 39.13 -37.20
C ASP A 232 -21.72 40.13 -36.28
N LYS A 233 -21.12 41.32 -36.07
CA LYS A 233 -21.77 42.64 -36.21
C LYS A 233 -21.01 43.82 -35.58
N VAL A 234 -20.68 44.75 -36.48
CA VAL A 234 -20.89 46.22 -36.42
C VAL A 234 -19.81 47.12 -35.78
N THR A 235 -19.14 47.79 -36.71
CA THR A 235 -18.49 49.12 -36.74
C THR A 235 -19.27 50.27 -36.09
N GLY A 236 -18.55 51.23 -35.48
CA GLY A 236 -19.02 52.63 -35.36
C GLY A 236 -18.61 53.43 -34.12
N ASP A 237 -17.37 53.93 -34.12
CA ASP A 237 -16.83 55.23 -33.65
C ASP A 237 -17.28 55.98 -32.35
N ASP A 238 -16.24 56.30 -31.55
CA ASP A 238 -15.81 57.62 -31.04
C ASP A 238 -16.38 58.23 -29.71
N LYS A 239 -15.56 58.25 -28.64
CA LYS A 239 -15.07 59.49 -27.97
C LYS A 239 -14.04 59.28 -26.82
N VAL A 240 -12.94 60.03 -26.96
CA VAL A 240 -11.80 60.42 -26.09
C VAL A 240 -12.27 61.06 -24.74
N GLU A 241 -11.62 60.98 -23.56
CA GLU A 241 -10.35 61.64 -23.16
C GLU A 241 -9.88 61.40 -21.70
N GLY A 242 -8.56 61.47 -21.48
CA GLY A 242 -7.87 61.77 -20.19
C GLY A 242 -7.08 60.60 -19.57
N GLY A 243 -5.75 60.56 -19.41
CA GLY A 243 -4.62 61.50 -19.45
C GLY A 243 -3.39 60.82 -18.77
N PRO A 244 -2.15 61.34 -18.83
CA PRO A 244 -0.98 60.59 -19.36
C PRO A 244 0.16 60.30 -18.36
N ARG A 245 1.13 59.45 -18.78
CA ARG A 245 2.59 59.44 -18.43
C ARG A 245 3.29 58.32 -19.24
N THR A 246 4.03 58.59 -20.33
CA THR A 246 5.51 58.82 -20.45
C THR A 246 6.36 57.78 -19.69
N SER A 247 7.36 57.06 -20.20
CA SER A 247 8.14 57.10 -21.46
C SER A 247 9.00 55.82 -21.61
N ALA A 248 9.54 55.66 -22.83
CA ALA A 248 10.82 55.01 -23.18
C ALA A 248 10.85 53.52 -23.60
N THR A 249 10.59 53.33 -24.90
CA THR A 249 11.56 52.85 -25.92
C THR A 249 12.54 51.72 -25.56
N THR A 250 12.37 50.56 -26.18
CA THR A 250 13.38 50.00 -27.12
C THR A 250 12.73 48.95 -28.02
N SER A 251 12.82 49.19 -29.33
CA SER A 251 12.50 48.23 -30.39
C SER A 251 13.64 47.24 -30.57
N ALA A 252 13.31 45.97 -30.81
CA ALA A 252 14.03 45.15 -31.77
C ALA A 252 13.09 44.05 -32.28
N THR A 253 12.95 44.00 -33.60
CA THR A 253 12.09 43.08 -34.34
C THR A 253 12.97 42.01 -35.03
N VAL A 254 12.45 40.78 -35.09
CA VAL A 254 12.73 39.66 -36.02
C VAL A 254 14.07 38.89 -35.88
N ALA A 255 14.00 37.58 -35.60
CA ALA A 255 14.33 36.50 -36.55
C ALA A 255 14.40 35.12 -35.87
N SER A 256 13.70 34.15 -36.47
CA SER A 256 13.89 32.71 -36.24
C SER A 256 15.31 32.28 -36.62
N ALA A 257 15.95 31.48 -35.77
CA ALA A 257 17.06 30.61 -36.15
C ALA A 257 17.16 29.45 -35.13
N GLU A 258 17.32 28.25 -35.66
CA GLU A 258 17.46 26.97 -34.97
C GLU A 258 18.65 26.98 -34.00
N SER A 259 18.51 26.24 -32.89
CA SER A 259 19.64 25.87 -32.02
C SER A 259 19.51 24.38 -31.70
N GLU A 260 19.93 23.56 -32.67
CA GLU A 260 20.50 22.24 -32.41
C GLU A 260 21.64 22.43 -31.40
N GLY A 261 21.53 21.83 -30.22
CA GLY A 261 22.55 22.03 -29.17
C GLY A 261 22.32 21.32 -27.84
N GLU A 262 21.22 20.57 -27.67
CA GLU A 262 20.96 19.80 -26.44
C GLU A 262 21.22 18.28 -26.59
N ALA A 263 21.54 17.78 -27.80
CA ALA A 263 21.78 16.36 -28.02
C ALA A 263 23.26 15.94 -27.92
N GLU A 264 24.22 16.83 -28.18
CA GLU A 264 25.66 16.51 -28.06
C GLU A 264 26.13 16.46 -26.60
N ALA A 265 25.52 17.24 -25.70
CA ALA A 265 25.91 17.27 -24.29
C ALA A 265 25.50 16.00 -23.52
N THR A 266 24.44 15.31 -23.96
CA THR A 266 23.96 14.08 -23.30
C THR A 266 24.77 12.84 -23.70
N ASP A 267 25.31 12.80 -24.92
CA ASP A 267 26.10 11.65 -25.38
C ASP A 267 27.49 11.61 -24.74
N ASP A 268 28.11 12.76 -24.49
CA ASP A 268 29.39 12.85 -23.76
C ASP A 268 29.27 12.43 -22.29
N GLU A 269 28.14 12.73 -21.66
CA GLU A 269 27.86 12.34 -20.28
C GLU A 269 27.56 10.83 -20.16
N ILE A 270 26.87 10.26 -21.15
CA ILE A 270 26.65 8.81 -21.25
C ILE A 270 27.98 8.08 -21.49
N ALA A 271 28.84 8.58 -22.38
CA ALA A 271 30.15 8.00 -22.66
C ALA A 271 31.07 8.04 -21.41
N ARG A 272 31.00 9.12 -20.63
CA ARG A 272 31.74 9.24 -19.37
C ARG A 272 31.26 8.24 -18.32
N LEU A 273 29.94 8.07 -18.16
CA LEU A 273 29.35 7.14 -17.21
C LEU A 273 29.60 5.67 -17.60
N GLN A 274 29.63 5.36 -18.89
CA GLN A 274 30.01 4.03 -19.39
C GLN A 274 31.48 3.71 -19.12
N ALA A 275 32.39 4.68 -19.32
CA ALA A 275 33.81 4.51 -19.01
C ALA A 275 34.07 4.33 -17.50
N GLU A 276 33.31 5.01 -16.65
CA GLU A 276 33.39 4.88 -15.19
C GLU A 276 32.89 3.51 -14.70
N LEU A 277 31.81 2.98 -15.30
CA LEU A 277 31.32 1.64 -15.01
C LEU A 277 32.30 0.54 -15.44
N GLU A 278 32.92 0.66 -16.62
CA GLU A 278 33.95 -0.30 -17.05
C GLU A 278 35.22 -0.24 -16.19
N ALA A 279 35.56 0.93 -15.64
CA ALA A 279 36.69 1.06 -14.71
C ALA A 279 36.39 0.34 -13.39
N LEU A 280 35.18 0.51 -12.85
CA LEU A 280 34.73 -0.17 -11.63
C LEU A 280 34.60 -1.69 -11.80
N GLU A 281 34.20 -2.16 -12.98
CA GLU A 281 34.14 -3.59 -13.29
C GLU A 281 35.54 -4.22 -13.40
N ARG A 282 36.54 -3.48 -13.92
CA ARG A 282 37.94 -3.93 -13.89
C ARG A 282 38.54 -3.95 -12.49
N GLU A 283 38.18 -3.01 -11.61
CA GLU A 283 38.61 -3.03 -10.21
C GLU A 283 37.98 -4.19 -9.42
N MET A 284 36.69 -4.48 -9.63
CA MET A 284 36.05 -5.66 -9.02
C MET A 284 36.54 -7.00 -9.60
N GLY A 285 36.98 -7.02 -10.86
CA GLY A 285 37.52 -8.22 -11.50
C GLY A 285 38.97 -8.55 -11.13
N ALA A 286 39.72 -7.60 -10.55
CA ALA A 286 41.14 -7.75 -10.22
C ALA A 286 41.42 -8.20 -8.77
N GLU A 287 40.44 -8.16 -7.87
CA GLU A 287 40.60 -8.62 -6.47
C GLU A 287 40.23 -10.10 -6.26
N GLY A 288 40.13 -10.89 -7.33
CA GLY A 288 39.69 -12.29 -7.29
C GLY A 288 40.76 -13.38 -7.39
N VAL A 289 42.06 -13.05 -7.53
CA VAL A 289 43.12 -14.07 -7.63
C VAL A 289 44.45 -13.57 -7.04
N ASP A 290 44.64 -13.68 -5.72
CA ASP A 290 45.99 -13.99 -5.21
C ASP A 290 45.97 -14.68 -3.83
N GLY A 291 46.63 -15.85 -3.78
CA GLY A 291 47.33 -16.38 -2.62
C GLY A 291 46.55 -16.92 -1.40
N THR A 292 46.49 -18.25 -1.27
CA THR A 292 47.05 -18.97 -0.09
C THR A 292 47.00 -20.49 -0.32
N ASP A 293 48.05 -21.02 -0.95
CA ASP A 293 48.44 -22.43 -0.79
C ASP A 293 49.86 -22.48 -0.23
N LYS A 294 49.96 -22.59 1.10
CA LYS A 294 51.11 -23.10 1.87
C LYS A 294 50.62 -23.52 3.26
N GLY A 295 50.71 -24.81 3.57
CA GLY A 295 50.49 -25.37 4.90
C GLY A 295 50.14 -26.84 4.86
#